data_AF-A0A7L5BXG8-F1
#
_entry.id   AF-A0A7L5BXG8-F1
#
_cell.length_a   1.000
_cell.length_b   1.000
_cell.length_c   1.000
_cell.angle_alpha   90.00
_cell.angle_beta   90.00
_cell.angle_gamma   90.00
#
_symmetry.space_group_name_H-M   'P 1'
#
loop_
_entity.id
_entity.type
_entity.pdbx_description
1 polymer ?
#
loop_
_entity_poly.entity_id
_entity_poly.type
_entity_poly.pdbx_seq_one_letter_code
_entity_poly.pdbx_strand_id
1 'polypeptide(L)'
;MTLRPPDDPLKALGAKIDAVREARKPKPAPRGGKYSAAGYGWRMTIDLVTGVLVGAAMGWGIDSLLGTMPLFLIVMVLFGFAAGVRVMLKSAAEYEKEHAGPERDPE
;
A
#
# COMPACT_ATOMS: atom_id res chain seq x y z
N MET A 1 27.81 49.16 10.36
CA MET A 1 26.35 49.02 10.20
C MET A 1 26.05 47.58 9.82
N THR A 2 25.30 46.88 10.66
CA THR A 2 25.07 45.42 10.65
C THR A 2 24.20 44.95 9.48
N LEU A 3 24.69 43.96 8.72
CA LEU A 3 23.92 43.23 7.72
C LEU A 3 22.91 42.32 8.45
N ARG A 4 21.62 42.66 8.37
CA ARG A 4 20.53 41.83 8.89
C ARG A 4 20.25 40.73 7.86
N PRO A 5 20.46 39.44 8.17
CA PRO A 5 20.14 38.36 7.23
C PRO A 5 18.62 38.34 6.98
N PRO A 6 18.18 38.25 5.72
CA PRO A 6 16.78 38.05 5.39
C PRO A 6 16.31 36.68 5.92
N ASP A 7 15.01 36.62 6.18
CA ASP A 7 14.31 35.62 6.96
C ASP A 7 14.66 34.14 6.65
N ASP A 8 14.61 33.32 7.70
CA ASP A 8 15.00 31.91 7.76
C ASP A 8 14.78 31.12 6.44
N PRO A 9 15.85 30.75 5.70
CA PRO A 9 15.75 29.96 4.46
C PRO A 9 15.09 28.59 4.69
N LEU A 10 15.15 28.10 5.94
CA LEU A 10 14.50 26.87 6.37
C LEU A 10 12.97 26.95 6.33
N LYS A 11 12.38 28.13 6.61
CA LYS A 11 10.92 28.32 6.54
C LYS A 11 10.42 28.30 5.10
N ALA A 12 11.15 28.94 4.19
CA ALA A 12 10.82 28.94 2.76
C ALA A 12 10.92 27.54 2.15
N LEU A 13 11.89 26.74 2.61
CA LEU A 13 12.03 25.35 2.19
C LEU A 13 10.93 24.46 2.79
N GLY A 14 10.57 24.66 4.06
CA GLY A 14 9.45 23.99 4.72
C GLY A 14 8.13 24.18 3.96
N ALA A 15 7.80 25.43 3.62
CA ALA A 15 6.59 25.75 2.85
C ALA A 15 6.56 25.07 1.47
N LYS A 16 7.71 24.95 0.80
CA LYS A 16 7.84 24.24 -0.49
C LYS A 16 7.67 22.73 -0.32
N ILE A 17 8.24 22.14 0.74
CA ILE A 17 8.11 20.72 1.05
C ILE A 17 6.65 20.38 1.36
N ASP A 18 5.99 21.20 2.18
CA ASP A 18 4.58 21.00 2.54
C ASP A 18 3.67 21.11 1.30
N ALA A 19 3.90 22.10 0.43
CA ALA A 19 3.16 22.22 -0.83
C ALA A 19 3.32 20.98 -1.73
N VAL A 20 4.53 20.43 -1.84
CA VAL A 20 4.79 19.21 -2.61
C VAL A 20 4.17 17.98 -1.92
N ARG A 21 4.16 17.94 -0.59
CA ARG A 21 3.57 16.86 0.20
C ARG A 21 2.06 16.83 0.07
N GLU A 22 1.39 17.99 0.12
CA GLU A 22 -0.04 18.14 -0.14
C GLU A 22 -0.38 17.74 -1.60
N ALA A 23 0.42 18.16 -2.58
CA ALA A 23 0.21 17.81 -3.98
C ALA A 23 0.43 16.30 -4.28
N ARG A 24 1.29 15.64 -3.49
CA ARG A 24 1.54 14.19 -3.56
C ARG A 24 0.59 13.36 -2.71
N LYS A 25 -0.30 13.97 -1.92
CA LYS A 25 -1.35 13.20 -1.24
C LYS A 25 -2.18 12.50 -2.32
N PRO A 26 -2.31 11.17 -2.27
CA PRO A 26 -3.13 10.46 -3.24
C PRO A 26 -4.55 11.04 -3.19
N LYS A 27 -5.00 11.59 -4.33
CA LYS A 27 -6.34 12.16 -4.46
C LYS A 27 -7.33 11.02 -4.15
N PRO A 28 -8.24 11.18 -3.18
CA PRO A 28 -9.21 10.13 -2.90
C PRO A 28 -9.99 9.88 -4.18
N ALA A 29 -9.97 8.63 -4.65
CA ALA A 29 -10.80 8.19 -5.77
C ALA A 29 -12.27 8.56 -5.49
N PRO A 30 -13.10 8.80 -6.52
CA PRO A 30 -14.47 9.29 -6.34
C PRO A 30 -15.24 8.39 -5.36
N ARG A 31 -15.49 8.91 -4.15
CA ARG A 31 -16.18 8.20 -3.06
C ARG A 31 -17.69 8.28 -3.35
N GLY A 32 -18.21 7.31 -4.10
CA GLY A 32 -19.64 7.13 -4.38
C GLY A 32 -20.23 5.99 -3.53
N GLY A 33 -21.31 6.28 -2.80
CA GLY A 33 -21.88 5.43 -1.74
C GLY A 33 -22.21 3.98 -2.11
N LYS A 34 -22.34 3.12 -1.08
CA LYS A 34 -22.65 1.67 -1.17
C LYS A 34 -21.56 0.80 -1.84
N TYR A 35 -20.74 1.38 -2.71
CA TYR A 35 -19.61 0.72 -3.38
C TYR A 35 -18.31 0.68 -2.57
N SER A 36 -18.26 1.36 -1.41
CA SER A 36 -17.05 1.45 -0.60
C SER A 36 -16.61 0.09 -0.04
N ALA A 37 -17.51 -0.64 0.64
CA ALA A 37 -17.19 -1.97 1.19
C ALA A 37 -16.85 -3.00 0.10
N ALA A 38 -17.57 -2.96 -1.03
CA ALA A 38 -17.29 -3.82 -2.18
C ALA A 38 -15.91 -3.53 -2.82
N GLY A 39 -15.51 -2.26 -2.89
CA GLY A 39 -14.19 -1.85 -3.39
C GLY A 39 -13.03 -2.34 -2.51
N TYR A 40 -13.21 -2.35 -1.19
CA TYR A 40 -12.21 -2.91 -0.27
C TYR A 40 -12.10 -4.43 -0.42
N GLY A 41 -13.23 -5.14 -0.50
CA GLY A 41 -13.23 -6.59 -0.76
C GLY A 41 -12.54 -6.95 -2.08
N TRP A 42 -12.78 -6.20 -3.14
CA TRP A 42 -12.11 -6.39 -4.43
C TRP A 42 -10.59 -6.17 -4.34
N ARG A 43 -10.14 -5.16 -3.59
CA ARG A 43 -8.72 -4.91 -3.39
C ARG A 43 -8.04 -6.03 -2.61
N MET A 44 -8.68 -6.57 -1.57
CA MET A 44 -8.18 -7.74 -0.84
C MET A 44 -8.02 -8.96 -1.74
N THR A 45 -8.97 -9.19 -2.66
CA THR A 45 -8.87 -10.25 -3.66
C THR A 45 -7.68 -10.02 -4.59
N ILE A 46 -7.48 -8.80 -5.08
CA ILE A 46 -6.32 -8.46 -5.91
C ILE A 46 -5.02 -8.67 -5.13
N ASP A 47 -4.93 -8.20 -3.88
CA ASP A 47 -3.72 -8.36 -3.05
C ASP A 47 -3.31 -9.84 -2.93
N LEU A 48 -4.29 -10.73 -2.76
CA LEU A 48 -4.07 -12.17 -2.70
C LEU A 48 -3.66 -12.74 -4.07
N VAL A 49 -4.43 -12.44 -5.12
CA VAL A 49 -4.19 -12.96 -6.48
C VAL A 49 -2.86 -12.48 -7.03
N THR A 50 -2.50 -11.22 -6.83
CA THR A 50 -1.21 -10.66 -7.22
C THR A 50 -0.06 -11.37 -6.52
N GLY A 51 -0.17 -11.64 -5.21
CA GLY A 51 0.87 -12.39 -4.48
C GLY A 51 1.11 -13.79 -5.07
N VAL A 52 0.03 -14.53 -5.34
CA VAL A 52 0.11 -15.86 -5.94
C VAL A 52 0.66 -15.82 -7.37
N LEU A 53 0.18 -14.88 -8.21
CA LEU A 53 0.65 -14.73 -9.59
C LEU A 53 2.13 -14.39 -9.67
N VAL A 54 2.61 -13.48 -8.81
CA VAL A 54 4.03 -13.13 -8.75
C VAL A 54 4.87 -14.33 -8.30
N GLY A 55 4.42 -15.05 -7.26
CA GLY A 55 5.08 -16.28 -6.80
C GLY A 55 5.12 -17.36 -7.88
N ALA A 56 4.02 -17.59 -8.58
CA ALA A 56 3.93 -18.54 -9.68
C ALA A 56 4.84 -18.15 -10.86
N ALA A 57 4.84 -16.87 -11.25
CA ALA A 57 5.68 -16.37 -12.34
C ALA A 57 7.18 -16.52 -12.02
N MET A 58 7.59 -16.17 -10.79
CA MET A 58 8.97 -16.38 -10.35
C MET A 58 9.33 -17.86 -10.27
N GLY A 59 8.48 -18.68 -9.67
CA GLY A 59 8.73 -20.11 -9.51
C GLY A 59 8.82 -20.84 -10.86
N TRP A 60 7.92 -20.53 -11.79
CA TRP A 60 7.96 -21.07 -13.15
C TRP A 60 9.21 -20.63 -13.92
N GLY A 61 9.62 -19.36 -13.77
CA GLY A 61 10.88 -18.88 -14.33
C GLY A 61 12.08 -19.67 -13.81
N ILE A 62 12.20 -19.80 -12.49
CA ILE A 62 13.32 -20.52 -11.87
C ILE A 62 13.35 -21.99 -12.29
N ASP A 63 12.21 -22.68 -12.23
CA ASP A 63 12.14 -24.09 -12.65
C ASP A 63 12.48 -24.27 -14.14
N SER A 64 12.04 -23.35 -14.99
CA SER A 64 12.36 -23.39 -16.43
C SER A 64 13.84 -23.12 -16.73
N LEU A 65 14.52 -22.30 -15.93
CA LEU A 65 15.94 -22.00 -16.12
C LEU A 65 16.83 -23.14 -15.58
N LEU A 66 16.44 -23.74 -14.45
CA LEU A 66 17.24 -24.76 -13.78
C LEU A 66 16.90 -26.19 -14.24
N GLY A 67 15.84 -26.36 -15.04
CA GLY A 67 15.35 -27.68 -15.46
C GLY A 67 14.91 -28.55 -14.27
N THR A 68 14.61 -27.92 -13.14
CA THR A 68 14.19 -28.62 -11.92
C THR A 68 12.79 -29.16 -12.11
N MET A 69 12.48 -30.26 -11.41
CA MET A 69 11.09 -30.62 -11.12
C MET A 69 10.36 -29.39 -10.53
N PRO A 70 9.02 -29.26 -10.65
CA PRO A 70 8.24 -28.06 -10.32
C PRO A 70 8.21 -27.75 -8.80
N LEU A 71 9.38 -27.73 -8.18
CA LEU A 71 9.64 -27.62 -6.76
C LEU A 71 9.73 -26.15 -6.39
N PHE A 72 10.45 -25.33 -7.17
CA PHE A 72 10.50 -23.90 -6.92
C PHE A 72 9.16 -23.24 -7.21
N LEU A 73 8.39 -23.73 -8.19
CA LEU A 73 7.01 -23.30 -8.42
C LEU A 73 6.15 -23.50 -7.17
N ILE A 74 6.14 -24.70 -6.59
CA ILE A 74 5.34 -24.97 -5.38
C ILE A 74 5.79 -24.07 -4.22
N VAL A 75 7.10 -24.01 -3.96
CA VAL A 75 7.65 -23.21 -2.85
C VAL A 75 7.37 -21.71 -3.05
N MET A 76 7.57 -21.18 -4.26
CA MET A 76 7.34 -19.77 -4.57
C MET A 76 5.86 -19.41 -4.60
N VAL A 77 4.97 -20.30 -5.00
CA VAL A 77 3.51 -20.08 -4.89
C VAL A 77 3.09 -19.98 -3.42
N LEU A 78 3.57 -20.88 -2.55
CA LEU A 78 3.27 -20.81 -1.12
C LEU A 78 3.84 -19.54 -0.48
N PHE A 79 5.06 -19.15 -0.87
CA PHE A 79 5.67 -17.90 -0.44
C PHE A 79 4.89 -16.67 -0.93
N GLY A 80 4.49 -16.67 -2.21
CA GLY A 80 3.69 -15.61 -2.82
C GLY A 80 2.30 -15.49 -2.19
N PHE A 81 1.67 -16.61 -1.85
CA PHE A 81 0.43 -16.65 -1.09
C PHE A 81 0.62 -16.03 0.30
N ALA A 82 1.65 -16.43 1.05
CA ALA A 82 1.93 -15.87 2.37
C ALA A 82 2.19 -14.35 2.31
N ALA A 83 2.92 -13.89 1.29
CA ALA A 83 3.13 -12.47 1.03
C ALA A 83 1.81 -11.75 0.69
N GLY A 84 0.96 -12.34 -0.17
CA GLY A 84 -0.35 -11.80 -0.54
C GLY A 84 -1.28 -11.67 0.66
N VAL A 85 -1.36 -12.70 1.51
CA VAL A 85 -2.12 -12.65 2.78
C VAL A 85 -1.60 -11.53 3.69
N ARG A 86 -0.28 -11.35 3.81
CA ARG A 86 0.29 -10.26 4.62
C ARG A 86 -0.13 -8.88 4.11
N VAL A 87 -0.13 -8.68 2.79
CA VAL A 87 -0.59 -7.41 2.18
C VAL A 87 -2.09 -7.22 2.41
N MET A 88 -2.89 -8.26 2.19
CA MET A 88 -4.33 -8.23 2.44
C MET A 88 -4.67 -7.85 3.89
N LEU A 89 -3.99 -8.45 4.87
CA LEU A 89 -4.17 -8.12 6.29
C LEU A 89 -3.78 -6.68 6.60
N LYS A 90 -2.72 -6.17 5.95
CA LYS A 90 -2.35 -4.75 6.05
C LYS A 90 -3.44 -3.84 5.48
N SER A 91 -3.99 -4.18 4.31
CA SER A 91 -5.10 -3.48 3.69
C SER A 91 -6.35 -3.46 4.59
N ALA A 92 -6.63 -4.57 5.28
CA ALA A 92 -7.73 -4.65 6.25
C ALA A 92 -7.49 -3.74 7.47
N ALA A 93 -6.28 -3.75 8.04
CA ALA A 93 -5.93 -2.89 9.17
C ALA A 93 -5.94 -1.39 8.81
N GLU A 94 -5.54 -1.03 7.58
CA GLU A 94 -5.66 0.34 7.06
C GLU A 94 -7.13 0.77 6.94
N TYR A 95 -8.00 -0.12 6.46
CA TYR A 95 -9.44 0.13 6.39
C TYR A 95 -10.06 0.37 7.76
N GLU A 96 -9.72 -0.46 8.75
CA GLU A 96 -10.22 -0.32 10.12
C GLU A 96 -9.79 1.00 10.75
N LYS A 97 -8.52 1.41 10.60
CA LYS A 97 -8.03 2.70 11.10
C LYS A 97 -8.71 3.91 10.46
N GLU A 98 -9.05 3.84 9.17
CA GLU A 98 -9.75 4.92 8.48
C GLU A 98 -11.22 5.05 8.91
N HIS A 99 -11.82 3.96 9.42
CA HIS A 99 -13.24 3.90 9.79
C HIS A 99 -13.49 3.83 11.30
N ALA A 100 -12.44 3.66 12.12
CA ALA A 100 -12.47 3.87 13.56
C ALA A 100 -12.57 5.39 13.84
N GLY A 101 -13.80 5.91 13.81
CA GLY A 101 -14.11 7.27 14.26
C GLY A 101 -13.90 7.45 15.77
N PRO A 102 -13.77 8.69 16.27
CA PRO A 102 -13.57 8.96 17.69
C PRO A 102 -14.71 8.32 18.51
N GLU A 103 -14.31 7.68 19.60
CA GLU A 103 -15.17 7.05 20.59
C GLU A 103 -16.42 7.90 20.82
N ARG A 104 -17.60 7.35 20.52
CA ARG A 104 -18.86 8.00 20.88
C ARG A 104 -18.98 7.90 22.39
N ASP A 105 -18.67 9.01 23.06
CA ASP A 105 -18.88 9.18 24.49
C ASP A 105 -20.34 8.81 24.82
N PRO A 106 -20.60 7.84 25.70
CA PRO A 106 -21.95 7.54 26.13
C PRO A 106 -22.43 8.69 27.03
N GLU A 107 -23.49 9.39 26.61
CA GLU A 107 -24.24 10.34 27.44
C GLU A 107 -24.91 9.68 28.65
#